data_AF-A0A016W3M0-F1
#
_entry.id   AF-A0A016W3M0-F1
#
_cell.length_a   1.000
_cell.length_b   1.000
_cell.length_c   1.000
_cell.angle_alpha   90.00
_cell.angle_beta   90.00
_cell.angle_gamma   90.00
#
_symmetry.space_group_name_H-M   'P 1'
#
loop_
_entity.id
_entity.type
_entity.pdbx_description
1 polymer ?
#
loop_
_entity_poly.entity_id
_entity_poly.type
_entity_poly.pdbx_seq_one_letter_code
_entity_poly.pdbx_strand_id
1 'polypeptide(L)'
;MACCLSEEAREQKRINQEIEKQLQRDKRNARRELKLLLLGTGESGKSTFIKQMRIIHGNGYSDEDKRAHIRLVYQNVFMAIQVSSL
;
A
#
# COMPACT_ATOMS: atom_id res chain seq x y z
N MET A 1 43.22 -14.60 22.47
CA MET A 1 42.04 -14.57 23.36
C MET A 1 40.80 -14.96 22.57
N ALA A 2 40.48 -16.25 22.53
CA ALA A 2 39.28 -16.75 21.88
C ALA A 2 38.11 -16.61 22.86
N CYS A 3 37.24 -15.63 22.65
CA CYS A 3 36.02 -15.48 23.44
C CYS A 3 35.03 -16.56 23.00
N CYS A 4 34.83 -17.58 23.85
CA CYS A 4 33.84 -18.63 23.70
C CYS A 4 32.43 -18.06 23.88
N LEU A 5 31.90 -17.37 22.86
CA LEU A 5 30.47 -17.09 22.78
C LEU A 5 29.73 -18.43 22.74
N SER A 6 28.72 -18.60 23.61
CA SER A 6 27.78 -19.71 23.52
C SER A 6 27.14 -19.75 22.12
N GLU A 7 26.69 -20.91 21.68
CA GLU A 7 26.01 -21.04 20.38
C GLU A 7 24.81 -20.10 20.28
N GLU A 8 24.07 -19.93 21.38
CA GLU A 8 23.00 -18.94 21.51
C GLU A 8 23.48 -17.51 21.26
N ALA A 9 24.60 -17.09 21.86
CA ALA A 9 25.12 -15.74 21.66
C ALA A 9 25.61 -15.51 20.22
N ARG A 10 26.11 -16.54 19.53
CA ARG A 10 26.46 -16.47 18.10
C ARG A 10 25.22 -16.35 17.24
N GLU A 11 24.17 -17.10 17.55
CA GLU A 11 22.91 -17.05 16.83
C GLU A 11 22.20 -15.71 17.03
N GLN A 12 22.12 -15.21 18.26
CA GLN A 12 21.63 -13.86 18.56
C GLN A 12 22.39 -12.79 17.77
N LYS A 13 23.72 -12.91 17.68
CA LYS A 13 24.53 -11.99 16.87
C LYS A 13 24.21 -12.09 15.38
N ARG A 14 23.99 -13.29 14.84
CA ARG A 14 23.59 -13.48 13.43
C ARG A 14 22.22 -12.87 13.15
N ILE A 15 21.23 -13.14 14.00
CA ILE A 15 19.89 -12.58 13.90
C ILE A 15 19.96 -11.05 13.95
N ASN A 16 20.67 -10.49 14.92
CA ASN A 16 20.83 -9.04 15.05
C ASN A 16 21.52 -8.42 13.81
N GLN A 17 22.52 -9.10 13.24
CA GLN A 17 23.16 -8.66 12.00
C GLN A 17 22.20 -8.66 10.81
N GLU A 18 21.29 -9.63 10.71
CA GLU A 18 20.31 -9.67 9.63
C GLU A 18 19.22 -8.61 9.79
N ILE A 19 18.77 -8.37 11.02
CA ILE A 19 17.85 -7.27 11.35
C ILE A 19 18.48 -5.92 10.97
N GLU A 20 19.74 -5.68 11.34
CA GLU A 20 20.41 -4.43 11.01
C GLU A 20 20.53 -4.25 9.48
N LYS A 21 20.86 -5.31 8.74
CA LYS A 21 20.89 -5.26 7.27
C LYS A 21 19.51 -4.92 6.70
N GLN A 22 18.43 -5.49 7.25
CA GLN A 22 17.08 -5.20 6.81
C GLN A 22 16.70 -3.74 7.10
N LEU A 23 17.00 -3.23 8.30
CA LEU A 23 16.77 -1.83 8.67
C LEU A 23 17.51 -0.85 7.74
N GLN A 24 18.76 -1.15 7.37
CA GLN A 24 19.51 -0.31 6.44
C GLN A 24 18.90 -0.32 5.02
N ARG A 25 18.40 -1.47 4.55
CA ARG A 25 17.68 -1.57 3.27
C ARG A 25 16.39 -0.76 3.31
N ASP A 26 15.59 -0.93 4.36
CA ASP A 26 14.30 -0.23 4.51
C ASP A 26 14.50 1.28 4.62
N LYS A 27 15.52 1.73 5.35
CA LYS A 27 15.90 3.16 5.44
C LYS A 27 16.29 3.72 4.07
N ARG A 28 17.01 2.96 3.24
CA ARG A 28 17.37 3.38 1.88
C ARG A 28 16.14 3.45 0.98
N ASN A 29 15.22 2.49 1.09
CA ASN A 29 13.98 2.46 0.32
C ASN A 29 13.07 3.62 0.72
N ALA A 30 12.87 3.85 2.01
CA ALA A 30 12.07 4.96 2.54
C ALA A 30 12.59 6.34 2.11
N ARG A 31 13.92 6.52 2.02
CA ARG A 31 14.52 7.76 1.49
C ARG A 31 14.23 8.03 0.02
N ARG A 32 13.91 6.98 -0.75
CA ARG A 32 13.58 7.07 -2.18
C ARG A 32 12.07 7.12 -2.42
N GLU A 33 11.27 6.85 -1.40
CA GLU A 33 9.81 6.89 -1.47
C GLU A 33 9.32 8.34 -1.53
N LEU A 34 8.46 8.64 -2.50
CA LEU A 34 7.79 9.93 -2.62
C LEU A 34 6.38 9.84 -2.04
N LYS A 35 6.11 10.60 -0.97
CA LYS A 35 4.79 10.69 -0.35
C LYS A 35 4.05 11.90 -0.89
N LEU A 36 2.99 11.65 -1.65
CA LEU A 36 2.15 12.68 -2.27
C LEU A 36 0.84 12.84 -1.49
N LEU A 37 0.47 14.07 -1.16
CA LEU A 37 -0.81 14.42 -0.57
C LEU A 37 -1.69 15.08 -1.62
N LEU A 38 -2.86 14.50 -1.89
CA LEU A 38 -3.83 15.05 -2.85
C LEU A 38 -4.94 15.78 -2.09
N LEU A 39 -5.06 17.08 -2.32
CA LEU A 39 -6.05 17.96 -1.68
C LEU A 39 -7.15 18.36 -2.65
N GLY A 40 -8.35 18.65 -2.12
CA GLY A 40 -9.51 19.09 -2.89
C GLY A 40 -10.81 18.85 -2.13
N THR A 41 -11.85 19.61 -2.48
CA THR A 41 -13.21 19.50 -1.91
C THR A 41 -13.83 18.11 -2.14
N GLY A 42 -14.98 17.83 -1.52
CA GLY A 42 -15.75 16.63 -1.85
C GLY A 42 -15.96 16.49 -3.36
N GLU A 43 -15.96 15.26 -3.88
CA GLU A 43 -16.27 14.94 -5.29
C GLU A 43 -15.35 15.52 -6.38
N SER A 44 -14.31 16.28 -6.02
CA SER A 44 -13.28 16.85 -6.92
C SER A 44 -12.44 15.83 -7.72
N GLY A 45 -12.76 14.54 -7.69
CA GLY A 45 -12.09 13.51 -8.51
C GLY A 45 -10.79 12.94 -7.94
N LYS A 46 -10.42 13.26 -6.69
CA LYS A 46 -9.22 12.71 -6.02
C LYS A 46 -9.13 11.17 -6.09
N SER A 47 -10.22 10.48 -5.76
CA SER A 47 -10.28 9.02 -5.84
C SER A 47 -10.12 8.52 -7.28
N THR A 48 -10.64 9.26 -8.26
CA THR A 48 -10.50 8.95 -9.68
C THR A 48 -9.05 9.06 -10.14
N PHE A 49 -8.34 10.10 -9.72
CA PHE A 49 -6.91 10.27 -10.00
C PHE A 49 -6.08 9.08 -9.47
N ILE A 50 -6.33 8.66 -8.22
CA ILE A 50 -5.65 7.50 -7.63
C ILE A 50 -5.97 6.20 -8.38
N LYS A 51 -7.23 6.01 -8.82
CA LYS A 51 -7.61 4.87 -9.66
C LYS A 51 -6.84 4.87 -10.99
N GLN A 52 -6.69 6.02 -11.64
CA GLN A 52 -5.90 6.14 -12.88
C GLN A 52 -4.42 5.85 -12.65
N MET A 53 -3.84 6.28 -11.54
CA MET A 53 -2.47 5.93 -11.19
C MET A 53 -2.26 4.42 -11.07
N ARG A 54 -3.21 3.69 -10.48
CA ARG A 54 -3.17 2.22 -10.42
C ARG A 54 -3.29 1.57 -11.81
N ILE A 55 -4.07 2.15 -12.72
CA ILE A 55 -4.25 1.64 -14.09
C ILE A 55 -3.00 1.86 -14.94
N ILE A 56 -2.41 3.05 -14.90
CA ILE A 56 -1.33 3.46 -15.82
C ILE A 56 0.05 3.03 -15.30
N HIS A 57 0.28 3.15 -13.99
CA HIS A 57 1.60 2.94 -13.37
C HIS A 57 1.64 1.74 -12.41
N GLY A 58 0.50 1.11 -12.14
CA GLY A 58 0.40 -0.08 -11.29
C GLY A 58 0.07 -1.34 -12.07
N ASN A 59 -0.27 -2.40 -11.35
CA ASN A 59 -0.67 -3.68 -11.95
C ASN A 59 -2.14 -3.70 -12.43
N GLY A 60 -2.79 -2.53 -12.51
CA GLY A 60 -4.22 -2.45 -12.80
C GLY A 60 -5.10 -3.12 -11.74
N TYR A 61 -6.26 -3.61 -12.18
CA TYR A 61 -7.25 -4.30 -11.35
C TYR A 61 -7.38 -5.75 -11.76
N SER A 62 -7.20 -6.66 -10.80
CA SER A 62 -7.44 -8.09 -10.97
C SER A 62 -8.94 -8.35 -11.19
N ASP A 63 -9.27 -9.55 -11.67
CA ASP A 63 -10.69 -9.92 -11.80
C ASP A 63 -11.39 -10.06 -10.45
N GLU A 64 -10.64 -10.35 -9.39
CA GLU A 64 -11.16 -10.32 -8.02
C GLU A 64 -11.50 -8.89 -7.58
N ASP A 65 -10.61 -7.91 -7.83
CA ASP A 65 -10.89 -6.49 -7.58
C ASP A 65 -12.16 -6.05 -8.32
N LYS A 66 -12.30 -6.42 -9.59
CA LYS A 66 -13.46 -6.08 -10.42
C LYS A 66 -14.74 -6.71 -9.87
N ARG A 67 -14.71 -7.99 -9.49
CA ARG A 67 -15.85 -8.68 -8.87
C ARG A 67 -16.27 -8.01 -7.56
N ALA A 68 -15.32 -7.59 -6.73
CA ALA A 68 -15.62 -6.85 -5.51
C ALA A 68 -16.31 -5.50 -5.79
N HIS A 69 -15.96 -4.83 -6.90
CA HIS A 69 -16.55 -3.55 -7.29
C HIS A 69 -17.97 -3.66 -7.84
N ILE A 70 -18.43 -4.84 -8.28
CA ILE A 70 -19.79 -5.02 -8.83
C ILE A 70 -20.85 -4.51 -7.84
N ARG A 71 -20.72 -4.83 -6.54
CA ARG A 71 -21.66 -4.37 -5.51
C ARG A 71 -21.70 -2.83 -5.42
N LEU A 72 -20.54 -2.18 -5.50
CA LEU A 72 -20.45 -0.72 -5.46
C LEU A 72 -21.09 -0.09 -6.71
N VAL A 73 -20.96 -0.71 -7.88
CA VAL A 73 -21.66 -0.25 -9.10
C VAL A 73 -23.16 -0.28 -8.90
N TYR A 74 -23.72 -1.39 -8.41
CA TYR A 74 -25.16 -1.48 -8.12
C TYR A 74 -25.62 -0.44 -7.10
N GLN A 75 -24.86 -0.25 -6.01
CA GLN A 75 -25.16 0.76 -5.01
C GLN A 75 -25.18 2.17 -5.62
N ASN A 76 -24.20 2.50 -6.46
CA ASN A 76 -24.14 3.81 -7.11
C ASN A 76 -25.32 4.04 -8.07
N VAL A 77 -25.73 3.03 -8.82
CA VAL A 77 -26.91 3.11 -9.70
C VAL A 77 -28.17 3.35 -8.88
N PHE A 78 -28.37 2.60 -7.79
CA PHE A 78 -29.53 2.78 -6.92
C PHE A 78 -29.56 4.17 -6.28
N MET A 79 -28.42 4.62 -5.71
CA MET A 79 -28.31 5.96 -5.13
C MET A 79 -28.60 7.05 -6.16
N ALA A 80 -28.09 6.91 -7.39
CA ALA A 80 -28.34 7.89 -8.45
C ALA A 80 -29.84 7.99 -8.79
N ILE A 81 -30.54 6.85 -8.88
CA ILE A 81 -31.99 6.82 -9.12
C ILE A 81 -32.76 7.47 -7.96
N GLN A 82 -32.39 7.14 -6.72
CA GLN A 82 -33.06 7.66 -5.53
C GLN A 82 -32.89 9.18 -5.40
N VAL A 83 -31.68 9.70 -5.64
CA VAL A 83 -31.41 11.15 -5.63
C VAL A 83 -32.13 11.86 -6.77
N SER A 84 -32.27 11.23 -7.94
CA SER A 84 -32.96 11.82 -9.10
C SER A 84 -34.49 11.82 -8.99
N SER A 85 -35.04 11.06 -8.03
CA SER A 85 -36.49 10.96 -7.79
C SER A 85 -37.00 11.94 -6.71
N LEU A 86 -36.12 12.81 -6.22
CA LEU A 86 -36.38 13.89 -5.27
C LEU A 86 -36.29 15.24 -6.00
#